data_AF-A0A7V4MQV6-F1
#
_entry.id   AF-A0A7V4MQV6-F1
#
_cell.length_a   1.000
_cell.length_b   1.000
_cell.length_c   1.000
_cell.angle_alpha   90.00
_cell.angle_beta   90.00
_cell.angle_gamma   90.00
#
_symmetry.space_group_name_H-M   'P 1'
#
loop_
_entity.id
_entity.type
_entity.pdbx_description
1 polymer ?
#
loop_
_entity_poly.entity_id
_entity_poly.type
_entity_poly.pdbx_seq_one_letter_code
_entity_poly.pdbx_strand_id
1 'polypeptide(L)'
;MKEELNLSDEQREQMKKIFHDRREELKPLAKKVVKARRALRDAVLAEKADEKSIREAADDLAKAIGDTAIVLSGMAGEARKVLTDEQMEILKKFTDDKEKSIDKHLEKLFDK
;
A
#
# COMPACT_ATOMS: atom_id res chain seq x y z
N MET A 1 12.16 8.78 -5.13
CA MET A 1 11.20 9.20 -4.07
C MET A 1 11.86 9.64 -2.76
N LYS A 2 12.46 8.75 -1.94
CA LYS A 2 12.95 9.14 -0.59
C LYS A 2 14.01 10.25 -0.61
N GLU A 3 14.92 10.21 -1.59
CA GLU A 3 15.96 11.23 -1.78
C GLU A 3 15.39 12.51 -2.39
N GLU A 4 14.49 12.39 -3.37
CA GLU A 4 13.83 13.52 -4.04
C GLU A 4 12.96 14.38 -3.11
N LEU A 5 12.36 13.78 -2.07
CA LEU A 5 11.56 14.53 -1.09
C LEU A 5 12.38 15.49 -0.24
N ASN A 6 13.71 15.31 -0.18
CA ASN A 6 14.65 16.16 0.54
C ASN A 6 14.14 16.62 1.92
N LEU A 7 13.66 15.68 2.74
CA LEU A 7 13.12 15.99 4.06
C LEU A 7 14.20 16.58 4.97
N SER A 8 13.87 17.68 5.67
CA SER A 8 14.71 18.22 6.76
C SER A 8 14.84 17.21 7.90
N ASP A 9 15.81 17.40 8.79
CA ASP A 9 16.00 16.50 9.93
C ASP A 9 14.80 16.56 10.90
N GLU A 10 14.18 17.72 11.07
CA GLU A 10 12.95 17.89 11.84
C GLU A 10 11.78 17.14 11.19
N GLN A 11 11.61 17.27 9.87
CA GLN A 11 10.56 16.55 9.14
C GLN A 11 10.77 15.03 9.24
N ARG A 12 12.01 14.55 9.13
CA ARG A 12 12.34 13.13 9.29
C ARG A 12 11.95 12.62 10.67
N GLU A 13 12.21 13.39 11.72
CA GLU A 13 11.87 12.99 13.08
C GLU A 13 10.35 12.97 13.31
N GLN A 14 9.63 13.97 12.78
CA GLN A 14 8.17 13.99 12.82
C GLN A 14 7.57 12.80 12.06
N MET A 15 8.10 12.46 10.88
CA MET A 15 7.66 11.30 10.10
C MET A 15 7.92 9.97 10.83
N LYS A 16 9.06 9.82 11.51
CA LYS A 16 9.32 8.65 12.36
C LYS A 16 8.32 8.56 13.51
N LYS A 17 8.00 9.68 14.15
CA LYS A 17 7.03 9.73 15.24
C LYS A 17 5.64 9.30 14.78
N ILE A 18 5.16 9.82 13.65
CA ILE A 18 3.88 9.41 13.03
C ILE A 18 3.86 7.89 12.82
N PHE A 19 4.94 7.33 12.28
CA PHE A 19 5.05 5.88 12.09
C PHE A 19 5.06 5.11 13.41
N HIS A 20 5.86 5.56 14.38
CA HIS A 20 5.98 4.92 15.69
C HIS A 20 4.64 4.87 16.42
N ASP A 21 3.90 5.97 16.41
CA ASP A 21 2.61 6.11 17.10
C ASP A 21 1.51 5.19 16.52
N ARG A 22 1.66 4.76 15.26
CA ARG A 22 0.73 3.84 14.57
C ARG A 22 1.29 2.44 14.34
N ARG A 23 2.52 2.17 14.78
CA ARG A 23 3.22 0.90 14.51
C ARG A 23 2.49 -0.30 15.09
N GLU A 24 2.04 -0.21 16.34
CA GLU A 24 1.38 -1.32 17.02
C GLU A 24 -0.02 -1.60 16.44
N GLU A 25 -0.67 -0.60 15.84
CA GLU A 25 -1.92 -0.77 15.08
C GLU A 25 -1.65 -1.42 13.71
N LEU A 26 -0.59 -0.99 13.01
CA LEU A 26 -0.24 -1.52 11.69
C LEU A 26 0.30 -2.95 11.71
N LYS A 27 1.08 -3.31 12.73
CA LYS A 27 1.77 -4.61 12.81
C LYS A 27 0.83 -5.82 12.68
N PRO A 28 -0.30 -5.92 13.41
CA PRO A 28 -1.25 -7.01 13.23
C PRO A 28 -1.94 -6.97 11.85
N LEU A 29 -2.26 -5.78 11.33
CA LEU A 29 -2.88 -5.61 10.01
C LEU A 29 -1.96 -6.07 8.88
N ALA A 30 -0.68 -5.69 8.92
CA ALA A 30 0.32 -6.14 7.95
C ALA A 30 0.48 -7.67 7.96
N LYS A 31 0.47 -8.29 9.15
CA LYS A 31 0.47 -9.77 9.26
C LYS A 31 -0.79 -10.38 8.63
N LYS A 32 -1.96 -9.77 8.84
CA LYS A 32 -3.25 -10.22 8.25
C LYS A 32 -3.20 -10.16 6.72
N VAL A 33 -2.72 -9.06 6.13
CA VAL A 33 -2.56 -8.93 4.68
C VAL A 33 -1.61 -9.98 4.12
N VAL A 34 -0.43 -10.17 4.73
CA VAL A 34 0.53 -11.18 4.27
C VAL A 34 -0.05 -12.60 4.34
N LYS A 35 -0.77 -12.91 5.43
CA LYS A 35 -1.46 -14.20 5.58
C LYS A 35 -2.52 -14.40 4.51
N ALA A 36 -3.40 -13.42 4.29
CA ALA A 36 -4.47 -13.50 3.31
C ALA A 36 -3.93 -13.59 1.87
N ARG A 37 -2.86 -12.86 1.56
CA ARG A 37 -2.19 -12.95 0.25
C ARG A 37 -1.62 -14.34 -0.02
N ARG A 38 -1.01 -14.96 1.01
CA ARG A 38 -0.51 -16.34 0.91
C ARG A 38 -1.66 -17.32 0.72
N ALA A 39 -2.75 -17.17 1.48
CA ALA A 39 -3.94 -18.00 1.33
C ALA A 39 -4.55 -17.94 -0.08
N LEU A 40 -4.69 -16.73 -0.64
CA LEU A 40 -5.15 -16.57 -2.02
C LEU A 40 -4.21 -17.25 -3.02
N ARG A 41 -2.90 -17.04 -2.89
CA ARG A 41 -1.91 -17.71 -3.74
C ARG A 41 -2.03 -19.23 -3.65
N ASP A 42 -2.14 -19.76 -2.44
CA ASP A 42 -2.20 -21.21 -2.22
C ASP A 42 -3.51 -21.81 -2.76
N ALA A 43 -4.63 -21.09 -2.66
CA ALA A 43 -5.90 -21.48 -3.28
C ALA A 43 -5.84 -21.50 -4.81
N VAL A 44 -5.15 -20.54 -5.42
CA VAL A 44 -4.94 -20.47 -6.88
C VAL A 44 -4.02 -21.58 -7.38
N LEU A 45 -3.02 -21.98 -6.59
CA LEU A 45 -2.02 -23.00 -6.94
C LEU A 45 -2.39 -24.42 -6.47
N ALA A 46 -3.59 -24.62 -5.92
CA ALA A 46 -4.03 -25.92 -5.45
C ALA A 46 -4.15 -26.93 -6.60
N GLU A 47 -3.81 -28.20 -6.35
CA GLU A 47 -3.94 -29.28 -7.34
C GLU A 47 -5.35 -29.39 -7.92
N LYS A 48 -6.35 -29.13 -7.08
CA LYS A 48 -7.76 -28.98 -7.47
C LYS A 48 -8.23 -27.59 -7.07
N ALA A 49 -7.96 -26.62 -7.93
CA ALA A 49 -8.45 -25.26 -7.77
C ALA A 49 -10.00 -25.24 -7.77
N ASP A 50 -10.59 -24.63 -6.74
CA ASP A 50 -12.03 -24.45 -6.59
C ASP A 50 -12.37 -22.96 -6.65
N GLU A 51 -13.30 -22.58 -7.53
CA GLU A 51 -13.66 -21.18 -7.76
C GLU A 51 -14.15 -20.49 -6.48
N LYS A 52 -15.01 -21.17 -5.72
CA LYS A 52 -15.57 -20.62 -4.49
C LYS A 52 -14.46 -20.31 -3.48
N SER A 53 -13.54 -21.25 -3.26
CA SER A 53 -12.41 -21.09 -2.35
C SER A 53 -11.48 -19.94 -2.77
N ILE A 54 -11.24 -19.76 -4.08
CA ILE A 54 -10.44 -18.64 -4.59
C ILE A 54 -11.14 -17.31 -4.31
N ARG A 55 -12.45 -17.20 -4.58
CA ARG A 55 -13.23 -15.98 -4.33
C ARG A 55 -13.25 -15.64 -2.84
N GLU A 56 -13.47 -16.61 -1.97
CA GLU A 56 -13.43 -16.41 -0.51
C GLU A 56 -12.06 -15.89 -0.04
N ALA A 57 -10.96 -16.48 -0.52
CA ALA A 57 -9.62 -16.03 -0.17
C ALA A 57 -9.30 -14.61 -0.72
N ALA A 58 -9.85 -14.27 -1.90
CA ALA A 58 -9.72 -12.94 -2.48
C ALA A 58 -10.48 -11.88 -1.65
N ASP A 59 -11.71 -12.17 -1.24
CA ASP A 59 -12.52 -11.30 -0.39
C ASP A 59 -11.84 -11.03 0.95
N ASP A 60 -11.22 -12.05 1.54
CA ASP A 60 -10.48 -11.90 2.79
C ASP A 60 -9.22 -11.04 2.64
N LEU A 61 -8.51 -11.16 1.50
CA LEU A 61 -7.41 -10.26 1.17
C LEU A 61 -7.90 -8.82 0.97
N ALA A 62 -9.00 -8.62 0.25
CA ALA A 62 -9.58 -7.30 0.01
C ALA A 62 -9.97 -6.60 1.32
N LYS A 63 -10.63 -7.34 2.23
CA LYS A 63 -10.95 -6.83 3.58
C LYS A 63 -9.71 -6.43 4.36
N ALA A 64 -8.67 -7.28 4.36
CA ALA A 64 -7.42 -6.98 5.08
C ALA A 64 -6.70 -5.74 4.51
N ILE A 65 -6.73 -5.56 3.19
CA ILE A 65 -6.20 -4.35 2.53
C ILE A 65 -7.02 -3.13 2.94
N GLY A 66 -8.36 -3.21 2.90
CA GLY A 66 -9.28 -2.14 3.30
C GLY A 66 -9.06 -1.68 4.74
N ASP A 67 -9.00 -2.62 5.69
CA ASP A 67 -8.72 -2.34 7.10
C ASP A 67 -7.39 -1.58 7.26
N THR A 68 -6.35 -2.00 6.52
CA THR A 68 -5.03 -1.37 6.55
C THR A 68 -5.05 0.04 5.94
N ALA A 69 -5.81 0.22 4.86
CA ALA A 69 -5.92 1.51 4.16
C ALA A 69 -6.52 2.60 5.06
N ILE A 70 -7.46 2.25 5.94
CA ILE A 70 -8.04 3.19 6.92
C ILE A 70 -6.95 3.75 7.82
N VAL A 71 -6.08 2.92 8.39
CA VAL A 71 -4.97 3.36 9.27
C VAL A 71 -3.96 4.21 8.48
N LEU A 72 -3.59 3.76 7.28
CA LEU A 72 -2.68 4.50 6.42
C LEU A 72 -3.25 5.87 6.01
N SER A 73 -4.57 6.00 5.85
CA SER A 73 -5.20 7.28 5.53
C SER A 73 -5.00 8.31 6.64
N GLY A 74 -5.06 7.89 7.92
CA GLY A 74 -4.78 8.73 9.07
C GLY A 74 -3.32 9.20 9.09
N MET A 75 -2.38 8.27 8.87
CA MET A 75 -0.95 8.59 8.77
C MET A 75 -0.65 9.55 7.62
N ALA A 76 -1.28 9.36 6.46
CA ALA A 76 -1.15 10.27 5.33
C ALA A 76 -1.70 11.66 5.66
N GLY A 77 -2.78 11.76 6.44
CA GLY A 77 -3.31 13.03 6.94
C GLY A 77 -2.34 13.76 7.86
N GLU A 78 -1.63 13.04 8.74
CA GLU A 78 -0.59 13.61 9.61
C GLU A 78 0.64 14.02 8.82
N ALA A 79 1.12 13.18 7.89
CA ALA A 79 2.27 13.48 7.04
C ALA A 79 2.06 14.74 6.19
N ARG A 80 0.85 14.97 5.67
CA ARG A 80 0.52 16.18 4.90
C ARG A 80 0.70 17.48 5.70
N LYS A 81 0.65 17.44 7.03
CA LYS A 81 0.88 18.62 7.89
C LYS A 81 2.36 18.91 8.12
N VAL A 82 3.24 17.95 7.80
CA VAL A 82 4.70 18.02 8.00
C VAL A 82 5.40 18.47 6.71
N LEU A 83 4.87 18.06 5.56
CA LEU A 83 5.46 18.32 4.25
C LEU A 83 5.10 19.70 3.73
N THR A 84 6.01 20.28 2.93
CA THR A 84 5.73 21.51 2.17
C THR A 84 4.90 21.20 0.93
N ASP A 85 4.32 22.24 0.32
CA ASP A 85 3.56 22.11 -0.93
C ASP A 85 4.41 21.51 -2.07
N GLU A 86 5.68 21.91 -2.16
CA GLU A 86 6.62 21.37 -3.15
C GLU A 86 6.87 19.86 -2.93
N GLN A 87 7.06 19.43 -1.69
CA GLN A 87 7.23 18.02 -1.35
C GLN A 87 5.95 17.20 -1.62
N MET A 88 4.78 17.81 -1.43
CA MET A 88 3.49 17.21 -1.76
C MET A 88 3.31 17.02 -3.27
N GLU A 89 3.75 17.97 -4.09
CA GLU A 89 3.74 17.82 -5.56
C GLU A 89 4.69 16.71 -6.03
N ILE A 90 5.86 16.55 -5.39
CA ILE A 90 6.76 15.42 -5.66
C ILE A 90 6.07 14.08 -5.37
N LEU A 91 5.34 13.96 -4.25
CA LEU A 91 4.58 12.74 -3.92
C LEU A 91 3.49 12.46 -4.96
N LYS A 92 2.75 13.49 -5.37
CA LYS A 92 1.68 13.36 -6.37
C LYS A 92 2.24 12.87 -7.70
N LYS A 93 3.32 13.49 -8.19
CA LYS A 93 4.00 13.06 -9.42
C LYS A 93 4.44 11.61 -9.34
N PHE A 94 5.01 11.18 -8.22
CA PHE A 94 5.45 9.80 -8.04
C PHE A 94 4.28 8.80 -8.06
N THR A 95 3.13 9.17 -7.49
CA THR A 95 1.89 8.39 -7.60
C THR A 95 1.42 8.31 -9.04
N ASP A 96 1.34 9.45 -9.75
CA ASP A 96 0.89 9.49 -11.14
C ASP A 96 1.80 8.67 -12.07
N ASP A 97 3.12 8.72 -11.86
CA ASP A 97 4.09 7.94 -12.64
C ASP A 97 3.96 6.43 -12.38
N LYS A 98 3.59 6.03 -11.16
CA LYS A 98 3.27 4.63 -10.84
C LYS A 98 2.00 4.17 -11.54
N GLU A 99 0.93 4.95 -11.51
CA GLU A 99 -0.33 4.61 -12.18
C GLU A 99 -0.12 4.48 -13.69
N LYS A 100 0.58 5.45 -14.32
CA LYS A 100 0.96 5.36 -15.74
C LYS A 100 1.80 4.13 -16.05
N SER A 101 2.68 3.71 -15.14
CA SER A 101 3.46 2.50 -15.30
C SER A 101 2.56 1.27 -15.28
N ILE A 102 1.58 1.21 -14.38
CA ILE A 102 0.58 0.12 -14.32
C ILE A 102 -0.20 0.05 -15.63
N ASP A 103 -0.75 1.17 -16.09
CA ASP A 103 -1.51 1.26 -17.34
C ASP A 103 -0.68 0.79 -18.54
N LYS A 104 0.57 1.27 -18.64
CA LYS A 104 1.49 0.85 -19.72
C LYS A 104 1.82 -0.63 -19.69
N HIS A 105 1.94 -1.23 -18.49
CA HIS A 105 2.15 -2.67 -18.39
C HIS A 105 0.89 -3.44 -18.78
N LEU A 106 -0.29 -2.92 -18.45
CA LEU A 106 -1.57 -3.49 -18.85
C LEU A 106 -1.73 -3.49 -20.38
N GLU A 107 -1.54 -2.34 -21.04
CA GLU A 107 -1.58 -2.21 -22.50
C GLU A 107 -0.67 -3.25 -23.18
N LYS A 108 0.59 -3.33 -22.74
CA LYS A 108 1.56 -4.29 -23.29
C LYS A 108 1.19 -5.76 -23.09
N LEU A 109 0.46 -6.10 -22.03
CA LEU A 109 0.05 -7.48 -21.77
C LEU A 109 -1.08 -7.94 -22.71
N PHE A 110 -1.91 -7.01 -23.20
CA PHE A 110 -3.11 -7.31 -23.98
C PHE A 110 -3.04 -6.90 -25.46
N ASP A 111 -2.13 -6.01 -25.86
CA ASP A 111 -1.92 -5.59 -27.26
C ASP A 111 -1.02 -6.56 -28.07
N LYS A 112 -1.22 -7.88 -27.92
CA LYS A 112 -0.57 -8.89 -28.77
C LYS A 112 -1.37 -9.23 -30.01
#